data_AF-A0AAD8V0D2-F1
#
_entry.id   AF-A0AAD8V0D2-F1
#
_cell.length_a   1.000
_cell.length_b   1.000
_cell.length_c   1.000
_cell.angle_alpha   90.00
_cell.angle_beta   90.00
_cell.angle_gamma   90.00
#
_symmetry.space_group_name_H-M   'P 1'
#
loop_
_entity.id
_entity.type
_entity.pdbx_description
1 polymer ?
#
loop_
_entity_poly.entity_id
_entity_poly.type
_entity_poly.pdbx_seq_one_letter_code
_entity_poly.pdbx_strand_id
1 'polypeptide(L)'
;VIAIRQAGINIPPSIVNACILVSACSAGNSYCWVGSRMIVAMTTDRQLPQFLGRTTKSGVPYVAVITAWLFGPLAYLMGLGSGGVADASQWLLSLSTVAGLIAWATLCFCYIRFHRAIEAQGVSRDTLPWKAPFQPYTAWFGFIGSTVITFVAGFSVFLAGNWSTADFVASYIGIPIFIVPIIAWKLYHKTKFVRAHEIDLRSGRLRESEYAPEKPKATTFKGRVEDWFS
;
A
#
# COMPACT_ATOMS: atom_id res chain seq x y z
N VAL A 1 -26.25 -1.33 -11.20
CA VAL A 1 -27.52 -0.92 -10.53
C VAL A 1 -28.48 -0.21 -11.49
N ILE A 2 -28.02 0.79 -12.27
CA ILE A 2 -28.86 1.55 -13.21
C ILE A 2 -29.46 0.65 -14.31
N ALA A 3 -28.67 -0.25 -14.91
CA ALA A 3 -29.15 -1.21 -15.91
C ALA A 3 -30.18 -2.23 -15.37
N ILE A 4 -30.10 -2.59 -14.08
CA ILE A 4 -31.01 -3.56 -13.44
C ILE A 4 -32.34 -2.89 -13.08
N ARG A 5 -32.32 -1.62 -12.66
CA ARG A 5 -33.53 -0.81 -12.50
C ARG A 5 -34.27 -0.61 -13.84
N GLN A 6 -33.53 -0.41 -14.93
CA GLN A 6 -34.12 -0.31 -16.28
C GLN A 6 -34.75 -1.63 -16.77
N ALA A 7 -34.32 -2.79 -16.24
CA ALA A 7 -34.89 -4.10 -16.55
C ALA A 7 -36.18 -4.44 -15.76
N GLY A 8 -36.68 -3.54 -14.91
CA GLY A 8 -38.00 -3.67 -14.24
C GLY A 8 -38.08 -4.68 -13.09
N ILE A 9 -36.96 -5.29 -12.66
CA ILE A 9 -36.94 -6.25 -11.55
C ILE A 9 -36.48 -5.55 -10.27
N ASN A 10 -37.37 -5.44 -9.27
CA ASN A 10 -37.16 -4.60 -8.09
C ASN A 10 -36.26 -5.21 -7.00
N ILE A 11 -36.06 -6.53 -6.98
CA ILE A 11 -35.32 -7.24 -5.93
C ILE A 11 -33.79 -7.22 -6.17
N PRO A 12 -33.27 -7.46 -7.39
CA PRO A 12 -31.83 -7.55 -7.63
C PRO A 12 -31.02 -6.27 -7.33
N PRO A 13 -31.53 -5.02 -7.53
CA PRO A 13 -30.79 -3.81 -7.16
C PRO A 13 -30.48 -3.70 -5.67
N SER A 14 -31.41 -4.14 -4.79
CA SER A 14 -31.24 -4.05 -3.34
C SER A 14 -30.20 -5.04 -2.82
N ILE A 15 -30.14 -6.24 -3.38
CA ILE A 15 -29.12 -7.25 -3.06
C ILE A 15 -27.73 -6.74 -3.46
N VAL A 16 -27.59 -6.22 -4.68
CA VAL A 16 -26.31 -5.66 -5.16
C VAL A 16 -25.84 -4.50 -4.26
N ASN A 17 -26.74 -3.59 -3.89
CA ASN A 17 -26.41 -2.50 -2.98
C ASN A 17 -25.99 -3.01 -1.59
N ALA A 18 -26.68 -4.02 -1.04
CA ALA A 18 -26.30 -4.62 0.24
C ALA A 18 -24.90 -5.27 0.15
N CYS A 19 -24.60 -6.00 -0.93
CA CYS A 19 -23.27 -6.57 -1.15
C CYS A 19 -22.18 -5.50 -1.24
N ILE A 20 -22.43 -4.39 -1.93
CA ILE A 20 -21.49 -3.25 -2.02
C ILE A 20 -21.25 -2.65 -0.63
N LEU A 21 -22.30 -2.46 0.17
CA LEU A 21 -22.17 -1.92 1.53
C LEU A 21 -21.36 -2.83 2.45
N VAL A 22 -21.62 -4.15 2.42
CA VAL A 22 -20.87 -5.13 3.22
C VAL A 22 -19.41 -5.19 2.77
N SER A 23 -19.17 -5.18 1.45
CA SER A 23 -17.81 -5.20 0.89
C SER A 23 -17.02 -3.93 1.25
N ALA A 24 -17.65 -2.75 1.15
CA ALA A 24 -17.05 -1.48 1.51
C ALA A 24 -16.75 -1.40 3.02
N CYS A 25 -17.66 -1.88 3.87
CA CYS A 25 -17.45 -1.94 5.32
C CYS A 25 -16.28 -2.86 5.69
N SER A 26 -16.23 -4.05 5.07
CA SER A 26 -15.14 -5.01 5.27
C SER A 26 -13.78 -4.41 4.85
N ALA A 27 -13.71 -3.84 3.64
CA ALA A 27 -12.50 -3.19 3.15
C ALA A 27 -12.05 -2.04 4.06
N GLY A 28 -12.98 -1.19 4.50
CA GLY A 28 -12.69 -0.09 5.42
C GLY A 28 -12.10 -0.56 6.75
N ASN A 29 -12.66 -1.62 7.35
CA ASN A 29 -12.12 -2.21 8.57
C ASN A 29 -10.70 -2.78 8.36
N SER A 30 -10.45 -3.47 7.24
CA SER A 30 -9.13 -3.99 6.91
C SER A 30 -8.09 -2.88 6.74
N TYR A 31 -8.42 -1.78 6.06
CA TYR A 31 -7.49 -0.66 5.91
C TYR A 31 -7.21 0.06 7.24
N CYS A 32 -8.20 0.20 8.12
CA CYS A 32 -7.98 0.75 9.47
C CYS A 32 -7.06 -0.14 10.32
N TRP A 33 -7.24 -1.45 10.23
CA TRP A 33 -6.41 -2.44 10.91
C TRP A 33 -4.96 -2.40 10.41
N VAL A 34 -4.76 -2.27 9.09
CA VAL A 34 -3.42 -2.16 8.49
C VAL A 34 -2.78 -0.82 8.90
N GLY A 35 -3.49 0.29 8.74
CA GLY A 35 -2.97 1.63 9.06
C GLY A 35 -2.56 1.78 10.52
N SER A 36 -3.38 1.30 11.46
CA SER A 36 -3.04 1.33 12.88
C SER A 36 -1.78 0.50 13.21
N ARG A 37 -1.60 -0.67 12.59
CA ARG A 37 -0.37 -1.47 12.75
C ARG A 37 0.86 -0.84 12.11
N MET A 38 0.71 -0.18 10.96
CA MET A 38 1.81 0.56 10.34
C MET A 38 2.29 1.69 11.27
N ILE A 39 1.37 2.42 11.91
CA ILE A 39 1.71 3.44 12.90
C ILE A 39 2.49 2.83 14.07
N VAL A 40 2.01 1.71 14.62
CA VAL A 40 2.71 1.01 15.72
C VAL A 40 4.11 0.55 15.29
N ALA A 41 4.26 -0.05 14.11
CA ALA A 41 5.55 -0.48 13.59
C ALA A 41 6.53 0.70 13.49
N MET A 42 6.09 1.84 12.95
CA MET A 42 6.90 3.06 12.87
C MET A 42 7.24 3.62 14.25
N THR A 43 6.40 3.45 15.27
CA THR A 43 6.74 3.86 16.65
C THR A 43 7.78 2.93 17.30
N THR A 44 7.74 1.63 17.01
CA THR A 44 8.75 0.67 17.48
C THR A 44 10.14 1.03 16.93
N ASP A 45 10.20 1.45 15.66
CA ASP A 45 11.43 1.91 15.01
C ASP A 45 11.81 3.37 15.38
N ARG A 46 11.10 3.98 16.33
CA ARG A 46 11.27 5.37 16.79
C ARG A 46 11.16 6.42 15.68
N GLN A 47 10.45 6.10 14.59
CA GLN A 47 10.16 7.02 13.49
C GLN A 47 9.03 7.99 13.79
N LEU A 48 8.12 7.58 14.68
CA LEU A 48 7.00 8.39 15.13
C LEU A 48 7.04 8.64 16.65
N PRO A 49 6.35 9.69 17.13
CA PRO A 49 6.20 9.94 18.56
C PRO A 49 5.66 8.72 19.30
N GLN A 50 6.33 8.34 20.39
CA GLN A 50 6.05 7.11 21.13
C GLN A 50 4.61 7.03 21.68
N PHE A 51 3.93 8.16 21.85
CA PHE A 51 2.54 8.18 22.30
C PHE A 51 1.56 7.54 21.30
N LEU A 52 1.88 7.55 19.99
CA LEU A 52 1.05 6.94 18.95
C LEU A 52 1.05 5.40 19.04
N GLY A 53 2.11 4.83 19.63
CA GLY A 53 2.28 3.39 19.81
C GLY A 53 1.68 2.85 21.10
N ARG A 54 0.95 3.66 21.87
CA ARG A 54 0.36 3.23 23.14
C ARG A 54 -0.69 2.14 22.92
N THR A 55 -0.50 1.01 23.60
CA THR A 55 -1.40 -0.15 23.57
C THR A 55 -2.17 -0.27 24.89
N THR A 56 -3.36 -0.85 24.80
CA THR A 56 -4.12 -1.29 25.99
C THR A 56 -3.50 -2.54 26.60
N LYS A 57 -3.97 -2.96 27.78
CA LYS A 57 -3.54 -4.22 28.44
C LYS A 57 -3.73 -5.46 27.56
N SER A 58 -4.68 -5.43 26.63
CA SER A 58 -4.95 -6.50 25.66
C SER A 58 -4.15 -6.36 24.35
N GLY A 59 -3.20 -5.43 24.28
CA GLY A 59 -2.34 -5.22 23.10
C GLY A 59 -2.96 -4.39 21.98
N VAL A 60 -4.12 -3.75 22.20
CA VAL A 60 -4.82 -2.98 21.16
C VAL A 60 -4.27 -1.54 21.10
N PRO A 61 -3.73 -1.08 19.96
CA PRO A 61 -3.13 0.26 19.83
C PRO A 61 -4.20 1.34 19.60
N TYR A 62 -4.92 1.71 20.65
CA TYR A 62 -6.09 2.59 20.54
C TYR A 62 -5.77 3.98 19.95
N VAL A 63 -4.60 4.56 20.27
CA VAL A 63 -4.20 5.86 19.73
C VAL A 63 -3.97 5.79 18.22
N ALA A 64 -3.29 4.73 17.75
CA ALA A 64 -3.08 4.49 16.33
C ALA A 64 -4.40 4.23 15.58
N VAL A 65 -5.33 3.49 16.20
CA VAL A 65 -6.67 3.24 15.63
C VAL A 65 -7.44 4.54 15.47
N ILE A 66 -7.50 5.38 16.51
CA ILE A 66 -8.16 6.70 16.43
C ILE A 66 -7.52 7.55 15.35
N THR A 67 -6.18 7.57 15.28
CA THR A 67 -5.44 8.34 14.26
C THR A 67 -5.77 7.88 12.84
N ALA A 68 -5.87 6.57 12.60
CA ALA A 68 -6.29 6.04 11.31
C ALA A 68 -7.75 6.42 10.97
N TRP A 69 -8.63 6.46 11.96
CA TRP A 69 -10.03 6.87 11.82
C TRP A 69 -10.24 8.36 11.56
N LEU A 70 -9.30 9.23 11.95
CA LEU A 70 -9.40 10.68 11.72
C LEU A 70 -9.50 11.05 10.24
N PHE A 71 -9.09 10.16 9.32
CA PHE A 71 -9.24 10.36 7.89
C PHE A 71 -10.59 9.91 7.33
N GLY A 72 -11.37 9.13 8.09
CA GLY A 72 -12.71 8.67 7.69
C GLY A 72 -13.69 9.80 7.37
N PRO A 73 -13.76 10.89 8.16
CA PRO A 73 -14.62 12.02 7.87
C PRO A 73 -14.38 12.71 6.52
N LEU A 74 -13.20 12.54 5.90
CA LEU A 74 -12.95 13.07 4.54
C LEU A 74 -13.93 12.47 3.52
N ALA A 75 -14.49 11.29 3.76
CA ALA A 75 -15.54 10.72 2.92
C ALA A 75 -16.80 11.62 2.86
N TYR A 76 -17.10 12.40 3.89
CA TYR A 76 -18.24 13.34 3.87
C TYR A 76 -18.01 14.55 2.97
N LEU A 77 -16.75 14.87 2.64
CA LEU A 77 -16.45 15.90 1.63
C LEU A 77 -17.03 15.54 0.26
N MET A 78 -17.31 14.26 0.01
CA MET A 78 -18.02 13.81 -1.20
C MET A 78 -19.40 14.46 -1.38
N GLY A 79 -20.08 14.82 -0.29
CA GLY A 79 -21.43 15.42 -0.34
C GLY A 79 -21.46 16.94 -0.36
N LEU A 80 -20.32 17.61 -0.16
CA LEU A 80 -20.25 19.06 0.09
C LEU A 80 -19.77 19.89 -1.11
N GLY A 81 -19.22 19.25 -2.15
CA GLY A 81 -18.69 19.92 -3.34
C GLY A 81 -19.76 20.36 -4.33
N SER A 82 -19.51 21.48 -5.03
CA SER A 82 -20.39 22.02 -6.07
C SER A 82 -20.57 21.10 -7.29
N GLY A 83 -19.63 20.17 -7.53
CA GLY A 83 -19.71 19.12 -8.57
C GLY A 83 -20.48 17.86 -8.17
N GLY A 84 -20.97 17.80 -6.92
CA GLY A 84 -21.70 16.64 -6.39
C GLY A 84 -20.82 15.43 -6.06
N VAL A 85 -21.48 14.31 -5.74
CA VAL A 85 -20.84 13.09 -5.22
C VAL A 85 -19.90 12.43 -6.23
N ALA A 86 -20.20 12.53 -7.52
CA ALA A 86 -19.42 11.90 -8.59
C ALA A 86 -18.00 12.50 -8.67
N ASP A 87 -17.89 13.83 -8.73
CA ASP A 87 -16.60 14.52 -8.91
C ASP A 87 -15.69 14.32 -7.69
N ALA A 88 -16.23 14.44 -6.49
CA ALA A 88 -15.46 14.25 -5.26
C ALA A 88 -15.06 12.78 -5.04
N SER A 89 -15.87 11.82 -5.50
CA SER A 89 -15.47 10.41 -5.51
C SER A 89 -14.33 10.15 -6.49
N GLN A 90 -14.36 10.77 -7.67
CA GLN A 90 -13.31 10.66 -8.67
C GLN A 90 -11.98 11.27 -8.17
N TRP A 91 -12.07 12.39 -7.44
CA TRP A 91 -10.91 12.98 -6.78
C TRP A 91 -10.25 12.02 -5.79
N LEU A 92 -11.02 11.46 -4.86
CA LEU A 92 -10.52 10.54 -3.84
C LEU A 92 -9.98 9.24 -4.44
N LEU A 93 -10.61 8.74 -5.50
CA LEU A 93 -10.11 7.62 -6.29
C LEU A 93 -8.75 7.94 -6.89
N SER A 94 -8.61 9.10 -7.54
CA SER A 94 -7.35 9.53 -8.16
C SER A 94 -6.23 9.66 -7.13
N LEU A 95 -6.51 10.28 -5.97
CA LEU A 95 -5.58 10.40 -4.86
C LEU A 95 -5.13 9.03 -4.33
N SER A 96 -6.08 8.11 -4.14
CA SER A 96 -5.82 6.74 -3.67
C SER A 96 -4.98 5.94 -4.67
N THR A 97 -5.27 6.04 -5.97
CA THR A 97 -4.50 5.38 -7.03
C THR A 97 -3.05 5.86 -7.05
N VAL A 98 -2.83 7.17 -6.96
CA VAL A 98 -1.48 7.75 -6.91
C VAL A 98 -0.71 7.30 -5.67
N ALA A 99 -1.35 7.32 -4.49
CA ALA A 99 -0.75 6.84 -3.26
C ALA A 99 -0.39 5.34 -3.34
N GLY A 100 -1.26 4.52 -3.94
CA GLY A 100 -1.01 3.11 -4.21
C GLY A 100 0.21 2.91 -5.11
N LEU A 101 0.28 3.60 -6.26
CA LEU A 101 1.41 3.47 -7.18
C LEU A 101 2.74 3.86 -6.54
N ILE A 102 2.76 4.92 -5.71
CA ILE A 102 3.94 5.32 -4.95
C ILE A 102 4.36 4.21 -3.97
N ALA A 103 3.40 3.60 -3.26
CA ALA A 103 3.69 2.49 -2.35
C ALA A 103 4.29 1.29 -3.09
N TRP A 104 3.77 0.95 -4.27
CA TRP A 104 4.29 -0.14 -5.11
C TRP A 104 5.70 0.16 -5.64
N ALA A 105 5.93 1.38 -6.13
CA ALA A 105 7.26 1.82 -6.54
C ALA A 105 8.26 1.72 -5.38
N THR A 106 7.87 2.17 -4.18
CA THR A 106 8.72 2.11 -2.98
C THR A 106 9.02 0.67 -2.58
N LEU A 107 8.03 -0.22 -2.62
CA LEU A 107 8.22 -1.64 -2.32
C LEU A 107 9.20 -2.29 -3.30
N CYS A 108 9.03 -2.06 -4.60
CA CYS A 108 9.95 -2.55 -5.63
C CYS A 108 11.37 -2.01 -5.42
N PHE A 109 11.51 -0.72 -5.09
CA PHE A 109 12.80 -0.10 -4.82
C PHE A 109 13.50 -0.73 -3.59
N CYS A 110 12.77 -0.93 -2.49
CA CYS A 110 13.28 -1.60 -1.29
C CYS A 110 13.72 -3.03 -1.62
N TYR A 111 12.95 -3.77 -2.42
CA TYR A 111 13.31 -5.11 -2.84
C TYR A 111 14.57 -5.15 -3.71
N ILE A 112 14.71 -4.24 -4.68
CA ILE A 112 15.93 -4.12 -5.51
C ILE A 112 17.15 -3.88 -4.61
N ARG A 113 17.01 -3.03 -3.58
CA ARG A 113 18.08 -2.75 -2.62
C ARG A 113 18.42 -3.96 -1.76
N PHE A 114 17.42 -4.69 -1.30
CA PHE A 114 17.55 -5.94 -0.55
C PHE A 114 18.25 -7.03 -1.37
N HIS A 115 17.83 -7.23 -2.63
CA HIS A 115 18.46 -8.19 -3.54
C HIS A 115 19.95 -7.87 -3.73
N ARG A 116 20.28 -6.60 -3.97
CA ARG A 116 21.68 -6.15 -4.10
C ARG A 116 22.49 -6.31 -2.81
N ALA A 117 21.87 -6.23 -1.65
CA ALA A 117 22.53 -6.44 -0.36
C ALA A 117 22.89 -7.91 -0.16
N ILE A 118 21.96 -8.81 -0.46
CA ILE A 118 22.16 -10.27 -0.43
C ILE A 118 23.29 -10.69 -1.37
N GLU A 119 23.29 -10.17 -2.59
CA GLU A 119 24.36 -10.42 -3.57
C GLU A 119 25.72 -9.90 -3.08
N ALA A 120 25.77 -8.68 -2.54
CA ALA A 120 27.01 -8.07 -2.06
C ALA A 120 27.59 -8.77 -0.81
N GLN A 121 26.74 -9.40 0.01
CA GLN A 121 27.14 -10.12 1.22
C GLN A 121 27.28 -11.63 1.00
N GLY A 122 27.12 -12.12 -0.22
CA GLY A 122 27.27 -13.54 -0.57
C GLY A 122 26.21 -14.47 0.05
N VAL A 123 25.05 -13.93 0.45
CA VAL A 123 23.96 -14.73 1.03
C VAL A 123 23.22 -15.43 -0.11
N SER A 124 23.08 -16.76 -0.03
CA SER A 124 22.31 -17.49 -1.05
C SER A 124 20.81 -17.16 -0.95
N ARG A 125 20.17 -16.98 -2.11
CA ARG A 125 18.71 -16.79 -2.20
C ARG A 125 17.92 -18.02 -1.75
N ASP A 126 18.55 -19.19 -1.66
CA ASP A 126 17.92 -20.41 -1.13
C ASP A 126 17.75 -20.36 0.40
N THR A 127 18.39 -19.42 1.08
CA THR A 127 18.17 -19.18 2.52
C THR A 127 16.89 -18.41 2.82
N LEU A 128 16.22 -17.89 1.79
CA LEU A 128 14.97 -17.16 1.92
C LEU A 128 13.79 -18.14 1.94
N PRO A 129 12.80 -17.97 2.84
CA PRO A 129 11.62 -18.82 2.88
C PRO A 129 10.85 -18.88 1.56
N TRP A 130 10.92 -17.79 0.78
CA TRP A 130 10.30 -17.71 -0.54
C TRP A 130 11.17 -16.96 -1.53
N LYS A 131 11.23 -17.48 -2.77
CA LYS A 131 11.96 -16.89 -3.89
C LYS A 131 11.03 -16.70 -5.08
N ALA A 132 10.78 -15.45 -5.45
CA ALA A 132 10.03 -15.16 -6.67
C ALA A 132 10.85 -15.53 -7.92
N PRO A 133 10.21 -16.08 -8.97
CA PRO A 133 10.86 -16.27 -10.26
C PRO A 133 11.19 -14.92 -10.91
N PHE A 134 12.20 -14.93 -11.80
CA PHE A 134 12.61 -13.76 -12.61
C PHE A 134 13.09 -12.52 -11.85
N GLN A 135 13.39 -12.64 -10.55
CA GLN A 135 14.02 -11.55 -9.79
C GLN A 135 15.50 -11.41 -10.16
N PRO A 136 16.01 -10.17 -10.32
CA PRO A 136 15.39 -8.89 -9.97
C PRO A 136 14.64 -8.16 -11.11
N TYR A 137 14.52 -8.75 -12.31
CA TYR A 137 13.94 -8.08 -13.48
C TYR A 137 12.48 -7.67 -13.27
N THR A 138 11.69 -8.52 -12.63
CA THR A 138 10.28 -8.21 -12.31
C THR A 138 10.14 -7.05 -11.34
N ALA A 139 11.06 -6.91 -10.37
CA ALA A 139 11.08 -5.76 -9.47
C ALA A 139 11.45 -4.46 -10.20
N TRP A 140 12.38 -4.49 -11.16
CA TRP A 140 12.69 -3.33 -12.01
C TRP A 140 11.51 -2.91 -12.89
N PHE A 141 10.82 -3.88 -13.49
CA PHE A 141 9.62 -3.62 -14.28
C PHE A 141 8.53 -2.96 -13.43
N GLY A 142 8.26 -3.48 -12.23
CA GLY A 142 7.31 -2.90 -11.29
C GLY A 142 7.70 -1.48 -10.87
N PHE A 143 8.98 -1.27 -10.52
CA PHE A 143 9.48 0.04 -10.13
C PHE A 143 9.30 1.09 -11.24
N ILE A 144 9.76 0.78 -12.45
CA ILE A 144 9.69 1.69 -13.60
C ILE A 144 8.24 1.90 -14.00
N GLY A 145 7.45 0.84 -14.10
CA GLY A 145 6.04 0.89 -14.48
C GLY A 145 5.21 1.74 -13.53
N SER A 146 5.28 1.46 -12.22
CA SER A 146 4.56 2.25 -11.22
C SER A 146 4.99 3.71 -11.23
N THR A 147 6.30 3.99 -11.34
CA THR A 147 6.83 5.36 -11.40
C THR A 147 6.32 6.13 -12.62
N VAL A 148 6.40 5.53 -13.81
CA VAL A 148 5.92 6.14 -15.05
C VAL A 148 4.42 6.40 -14.99
N ILE A 149 3.64 5.42 -14.53
CA ILE A 149 2.18 5.57 -14.40
C ILE A 149 1.84 6.69 -13.40
N THR A 150 2.56 6.80 -12.28
CA THR A 150 2.34 7.91 -11.32
C THR A 150 2.49 9.28 -11.98
N PHE A 151 3.49 9.48 -12.85
CA PHE A 151 3.67 10.76 -13.53
C PHE A 151 2.63 11.01 -14.63
N VAL A 152 2.22 9.96 -15.36
CA VAL A 152 1.29 10.05 -16.49
C VAL A 152 -0.17 10.08 -16.04
N ALA A 153 -0.50 9.58 -14.84
CA ALA A 153 -1.88 9.48 -14.34
C ALA A 153 -2.65 10.82 -14.35
N GLY A 154 -1.97 11.95 -14.09
CA GLY A 154 -2.54 13.29 -14.13
C GLY A 154 -2.40 14.03 -15.46
N PHE A 155 -1.95 13.36 -16.53
CA PHE A 155 -1.61 14.01 -17.80
C PHE A 155 -2.80 14.76 -18.44
N SER A 156 -4.03 14.30 -18.21
CA SER A 156 -5.25 14.92 -18.74
C SER A 156 -5.43 16.39 -18.35
N VAL A 157 -4.83 16.83 -17.24
CA VAL A 157 -4.86 18.22 -16.76
C VAL A 157 -4.01 19.14 -17.65
N PHE A 158 -3.01 18.60 -18.35
CA PHE A 158 -2.14 19.34 -19.25
C PHE A 158 -2.66 19.41 -20.70
N LEU A 159 -3.82 18.79 -20.99
CA LEU A 159 -4.45 18.89 -22.30
C LEU A 159 -5.08 20.29 -22.48
N ALA A 160 -4.93 20.83 -23.68
CA ALA A 160 -5.43 22.17 -24.01
C ALA A 160 -6.95 22.28 -23.73
N GLY A 161 -7.34 23.22 -22.87
CA GLY A 161 -8.72 23.47 -22.48
C GLY A 161 -9.23 22.70 -21.26
N ASN A 162 -8.41 21.83 -20.64
CA ASN A 162 -8.82 20.97 -19.51
C ASN A 162 -8.10 21.32 -18.19
N TRP A 163 -7.65 22.57 -18.03
CA TRP A 163 -6.94 23.00 -16.83
C TRP A 163 -7.89 23.16 -15.65
N SER A 164 -7.67 22.37 -14.61
CA SER A 164 -8.37 22.44 -13.34
C SER A 164 -7.35 22.33 -12.22
N THR A 165 -7.24 23.37 -11.39
CA THR A 165 -6.34 23.38 -10.23
C THR A 165 -6.69 22.26 -9.26
N ALA A 166 -7.97 21.93 -9.12
CA ALA A 166 -8.42 20.85 -8.25
C ALA A 166 -7.93 19.49 -8.75
N ASP A 167 -8.03 19.22 -10.05
CA ASP A 167 -7.58 17.95 -10.65
C ASP A 167 -6.05 17.86 -10.71
N PHE A 168 -5.36 18.98 -10.90
CA PHE A 168 -3.90 19.02 -10.77
C PHE A 168 -3.46 18.59 -9.37
N VAL A 169 -4.03 19.22 -8.34
CA VAL A 169 -3.71 18.92 -6.95
C VAL A 169 -4.10 17.48 -6.62
N ALA A 170 -5.28 17.03 -7.03
CA ALA A 170 -5.74 15.65 -6.90
C ALA A 170 -4.73 14.61 -7.37
N SER A 171 -4.23 14.77 -8.60
CA SER A 171 -3.36 13.79 -9.24
C SER A 171 -1.91 13.86 -8.75
N TYR A 172 -1.44 15.01 -8.25
CA TYR A 172 -0.02 15.21 -7.96
C TYR A 172 0.32 15.47 -6.49
N ILE A 173 -0.65 15.78 -5.61
CA ILE A 173 -0.37 16.07 -4.18
C ILE A 173 0.23 14.88 -3.42
N GLY A 174 -0.02 13.64 -3.87
CA GLY A 174 0.57 12.44 -3.26
C GLY A 174 2.10 12.41 -3.34
N ILE A 175 2.69 12.99 -4.38
CA ILE A 175 4.15 13.02 -4.60
C ILE A 175 4.86 13.85 -3.52
N PRO A 176 4.53 15.14 -3.29
CA PRO A 176 5.15 15.91 -2.22
C PRO A 176 4.80 15.36 -0.83
N ILE A 177 3.58 14.84 -0.61
CA ILE A 177 3.22 14.18 0.66
C ILE A 177 4.15 12.99 0.96
N PHE A 178 4.61 12.27 -0.05
CA PHE A 178 5.57 11.17 0.12
C PHE A 178 7.01 11.67 0.28
N ILE A 179 7.45 12.61 -0.55
CA ILE A 179 8.85 13.06 -0.59
C ILE A 179 9.21 13.95 0.61
N VAL A 180 8.32 14.86 1.02
CA VAL A 180 8.62 15.86 2.06
C VAL A 180 8.95 15.21 3.41
N PRO A 181 8.17 14.24 3.95
CA PRO A 181 8.52 13.55 5.19
C PRO A 181 9.86 12.83 5.12
N ILE A 182 10.19 12.22 3.98
CA ILE A 182 11.48 11.54 3.77
C ILE A 182 12.63 12.54 3.83
N ILE A 183 12.51 13.67 3.13
CA ILE A 183 13.52 14.72 3.15
C ILE A 183 13.65 15.33 4.55
N ALA A 184 12.52 15.66 5.20
CA ALA A 184 12.50 16.21 6.55
C ALA A 184 13.18 15.27 7.55
N TRP A 185 12.86 13.97 7.50
CA TRP A 185 13.50 12.93 8.30
C TRP A 185 15.01 12.87 8.07
N LYS A 186 15.42 12.88 6.79
CA LYS A 186 16.82 12.78 6.40
C LYS A 186 17.63 14.01 6.78
N LEU A 187 17.04 15.21 6.73
CA LEU A 187 17.67 16.45 7.16
C LEU A 187 17.78 16.54 8.68
N TYR A 188 16.72 16.17 9.41
CA TYR A 188 16.69 16.23 10.87
C TYR A 188 17.62 15.19 11.51
N HIS A 189 17.58 13.94 11.05
CA HIS A 189 18.41 12.86 11.59
C HIS A 189 19.73 12.64 10.86
N LYS A 190 20.01 13.43 9.81
CA LYS A 190 21.25 13.36 9.01
C LYS A 190 21.58 11.93 8.54
N THR A 191 20.55 11.15 8.22
CA THR A 191 20.70 9.75 7.83
C THR A 191 21.28 9.65 6.42
N LYS A 192 22.17 8.67 6.21
CA LYS A 192 22.80 8.39 4.92
C LYS A 192 22.17 7.16 4.29
N PHE A 193 22.15 7.11 2.96
CA PHE A 193 21.79 5.88 2.26
C PHE A 193 22.88 4.84 2.55
N VAL A 194 22.49 3.75 3.21
CA VAL A 194 23.39 2.66 3.61
C VAL A 194 23.88 1.94 2.35
N ARG A 195 25.18 1.63 2.32
CA ARG A 195 25.78 0.90 1.19
C ARG A 195 25.32 -0.55 1.22
N ALA A 196 25.21 -1.19 0.05
CA ALA A 196 24.64 -2.54 -0.06
C ALA A 196 25.31 -3.60 0.86
N HIS A 197 26.62 -3.48 1.11
CA HIS A 197 27.35 -4.41 1.99
C HIS A 197 27.16 -4.13 3.49
N GLU A 198 26.66 -2.96 3.87
CA GLU A 198 26.43 -2.54 5.27
C GLU A 198 24.95 -2.68 5.66
N ILE A 199 24.07 -3.04 4.72
CA ILE A 199 22.64 -3.23 4.99
C ILE A 199 22.48 -4.42 5.95
N ASP A 200 21.81 -4.18 7.07
CA ASP A 200 21.53 -5.23 8.04
C ASP A 200 20.49 -6.22 7.47
N LEU A 201 20.94 -7.47 7.28
CA LEU A 201 20.10 -8.59 6.82
C LEU A 201 19.72 -9.55 7.95
N ARG A 202 20.19 -9.32 9.18
CA ARG A 202 20.08 -10.28 10.30
C ARG A 202 19.17 -9.80 11.42
N SER A 203 19.19 -8.51 11.77
CA SER A 203 18.32 -7.99 12.83
C SER A 203 16.84 -8.09 12.46
N GLY A 204 16.01 -8.49 13.41
CA GLY A 204 14.55 -8.56 13.23
C GLY A 204 14.05 -9.78 12.44
N ARG A 205 14.91 -10.74 12.08
CA ARG A 205 14.45 -12.03 11.51
C ARG A 205 13.65 -12.79 12.58
N LEU A 206 12.49 -13.31 12.19
CA LEU A 206 11.76 -14.29 13.00
C LEU A 206 12.69 -15.47 13.27
N ARG A 207 12.69 -15.94 14.53
CA ARG A 207 13.53 -17.07 14.94
C ARG A 207 13.08 -18.31 14.17
N GLU A 208 14.01 -19.21 13.91
CA GLU A 208 13.72 -20.41 13.11
C GLU A 208 12.59 -21.27 13.70
N SER A 209 12.45 -21.24 15.03
CA SER A 209 11.38 -21.88 15.80
C SER A 209 9.98 -21.25 15.62
N GLU A 210 9.90 -20.07 15.02
CA GLU A 210 8.68 -19.29 14.86
C GLU A 210 8.11 -19.38 13.43
N TYR A 211 8.85 -20.00 12.50
CA TYR A 211 8.31 -20.31 11.17
C TYR A 211 7.27 -21.43 11.28
N ALA A 212 6.16 -21.28 10.56
CA ALA A 212 5.24 -22.39 10.32
C ALA A 212 6.01 -23.50 9.57
N PRO A 213 5.78 -24.79 9.89
CA PRO A 213 6.48 -25.89 9.24
C PRO A 213 6.32 -25.80 7.71
N GLU A 214 7.44 -25.85 6.99
CA GLU A 214 7.47 -25.78 5.52
C GLU A 214 6.68 -26.98 4.97
N LYS A 215 5.62 -26.72 4.18
CA LYS A 215 4.87 -27.79 3.52
C LYS A 215 5.84 -28.56 2.61
N PRO A 216 5.86 -29.90 2.63
CA PRO A 216 6.76 -30.67 1.78
C PRO A 216 6.47 -30.35 0.31
N LYS A 217 7.48 -29.92 -0.44
CA LYS A 217 7.36 -29.59 -1.88
C LYS A 217 6.88 -30.81 -2.65
N ALA A 218 5.75 -30.70 -3.36
CA ALA A 218 5.23 -31.81 -4.14
C ALA A 218 6.22 -32.24 -5.24
N THR A 219 6.64 -33.50 -5.21
CA THR A 219 7.59 -34.07 -6.18
C THR A 219 6.92 -34.39 -7.52
N THR A 220 5.61 -34.67 -7.51
CA THR A 220 4.78 -35.05 -8.66
C THR A 220 4.26 -33.84 -9.45
N PHE A 221 4.22 -33.92 -10.79
CA PHE A 221 3.70 -32.85 -11.66
C PHE A 221 2.30 -32.37 -11.27
N LYS A 222 1.38 -33.32 -10.99
CA LYS A 222 0.03 -33.01 -10.50
C LYS A 222 0.05 -32.24 -9.17
N GLY A 223 0.91 -32.65 -8.24
CA GLY A 223 1.06 -31.97 -6.96
C GLY A 223 1.69 -30.58 -7.09
N ARG A 224 2.59 -30.35 -8.06
CA ARG A 224 3.10 -28.99 -8.34
C ARG A 224 2.04 -28.06 -8.94
N VAL A 225 1.11 -28.61 -9.71
CA VAL A 225 -0.03 -27.84 -10.26
C VAL A 225 -1.04 -27.54 -9.15
N GLU A 226 -1.36 -28.52 -8.31
CA GLU A 226 -2.24 -28.32 -7.14
C GLU A 226 -1.64 -27.33 -6.13
N ASP A 227 -0.35 -27.43 -5.82
CA ASP A 227 0.39 -26.49 -4.96
C ASP A 227 0.47 -25.07 -5.56
N TRP A 228 0.38 -24.93 -6.88
CA TRP A 228 0.38 -23.62 -7.55
C TRP A 228 -0.98 -22.92 -7.47
N PHE A 229 -2.07 -23.71 -7.36
CA PHE A 229 -3.43 -23.20 -7.20
C PHE A 229 -3.88 -23.04 -5.74
N SER A 230 -3.14 -23.60 -4.78
CA SER A 230 -3.42 -23.55 -3.33
C SER A 230 -2.71 -22.41 -2.61
#